data_AF-A0A922WN16-F1
#
_entry.id   AF-A0A922WN16-F1
#
_cell.length_a   1.000
_cell.length_b   1.000
_cell.length_c   1.000
_cell.angle_alpha   90.00
_cell.angle_beta   90.00
_cell.angle_gamma   90.00
#
_symmetry.space_group_name_H-M   'P 1'
#
loop_
_entity.id
_entity.type
_entity.pdbx_description
1 polymer ?
#
loop_
_entity_poly.entity_id
_entity_poly.type
_entity_poly.pdbx_seq_one_letter_code
_entity_poly.pdbx_strand_id
1 'polypeptide(L)' 'ASIGQCLICADLGLPGELHDNHASYISHWLEILKGDSSAIIHAAAKAEQAFSYLKAFGCSAASERSELPSEDTPALKRAA' A
#
# COMPACT_ATOMS: atom_id res chain seq x y z
N ALA A 1 2.95 -10.75 10.35
CA ALA A 1 3.69 -9.79 9.51
C ALA A 1 2.85 -8.52 9.38
N SER A 2 3.39 -7.34 9.71
CA SER A 2 2.63 -6.07 9.75
C SER A 2 3.25 -4.97 8.90
N ILE A 3 4.59 -4.87 8.83
CA ILE A 3 5.29 -3.79 8.11
C ILE A 3 4.92 -3.78 6.61
N GLY A 4 4.97 -4.94 5.94
CA GLY A 4 4.61 -5.04 4.51
C GLY A 4 3.14 -4.74 4.24
N GLN A 5 2.24 -5.13 5.15
CA GLN A 5 0.82 -4.78 5.07
C GLN A 5 0.64 -3.25 5.14
N CYS A 6 1.28 -2.59 6.10
CA CYS A 6 1.20 -1.13 6.23
C CYS A 6 1.71 -0.40 4.97
N LEU A 7 2.80 -0.88 4.35
CA LEU A 7 3.33 -0.30 3.11
C LEU A 7 2.31 -0.36 1.96
N ILE A 8 1.65 -1.52 1.79
CA ILE A 8 0.61 -1.71 0.76
C ILE A 8 -0.62 -0.86 1.07
N CYS A 9 -1.08 -0.86 2.32
CA CYS A 9 -2.24 -0.06 2.72
C CYS A 9 -1.99 1.42 2.47
N ALA A 10 -0.79 1.92 2.80
CA ALA A 10 -0.41 3.30 2.51
C ALA A 10 -0.37 3.61 1.01
N ASP A 11 0.20 2.71 0.19
CA ASP A 11 0.28 2.88 -1.27
C ASP A 11 -1.11 2.89 -1.95
N LEU A 12 -2.05 2.10 -1.43
CA LEU A 12 -3.41 1.98 -1.97
C LEU A 12 -4.41 2.94 -1.32
N GLY A 13 -4.00 3.77 -0.35
CA GLY A 13 -4.91 4.63 0.41
C GLY A 13 -5.93 3.87 1.27
N LEU A 14 -5.59 2.64 1.68
CA LEU A 14 -6.44 1.80 2.53
C LEU A 14 -6.20 2.09 4.02
N PRO A 15 -7.22 1.88 4.89
CA PRO A 15 -7.05 1.98 6.32
C PRO A 15 -5.96 1.02 6.83
N GLY A 16 -5.04 1.54 7.65
CA GLY A 16 -3.95 0.78 8.28
C GLY A 16 -4.29 0.26 9.68
N GLU A 17 -5.54 -0.15 9.92
CA GLU A 17 -5.96 -0.58 11.26
C GLU A 17 -5.29 -1.88 11.69
N LEU A 18 -4.86 -1.92 12.95
CA LEU A 18 -4.29 -3.09 13.59
C LEU A 18 -5.42 -3.98 14.11
N HIS A 19 -5.47 -5.23 13.66
CA HIS A 19 -6.39 -6.23 14.22
C HIS A 19 -5.84 -6.78 15.55
N ASP A 20 -6.70 -7.26 16.45
CA ASP A 20 -6.27 -7.85 17.74
C ASP A 20 -5.30 -9.02 17.59
N ASN A 21 -5.37 -9.75 16.47
CA ASN A 21 -4.44 -10.84 16.18
C ASN A 21 -2.98 -10.37 15.97
N HIS A 22 -2.73 -9.06 15.84
CA HIS A 22 -1.39 -8.50 15.67
C HIS A 22 -0.56 -8.52 16.96
N ALA A 23 -1.21 -8.61 18.13
CA ALA A 23 -0.49 -8.68 19.41
C ALA A 23 0.17 -10.06 19.64
N SER A 24 -0.37 -11.12 19.01
CA SER A 24 0.04 -12.51 19.25
C SER A 24 1.52 -12.79 18.98
N TYR A 25 2.16 -12.05 18.08
CA TYR A 25 3.57 -12.24 17.73
C TYR A 25 4.53 -11.31 18.46
N ILE A 26 4.05 -10.33 19.23
CA ILE A 26 4.91 -9.32 19.87
C ILE A 26 5.89 -9.97 20.85
N SER A 27 5.43 -10.90 21.69
CA SER A 27 6.30 -11.62 22.63
C SER A 27 7.44 -12.34 21.92
N HIS A 28 7.13 -13.02 20.81
CA HIS A 28 8.14 -13.74 20.01
C HIS A 28 9.16 -12.78 19.36
N TRP A 29 8.70 -11.64 18.82
CA TRP A 29 9.60 -10.63 18.27
C TRP A 29 10.50 -10.01 19.34
N LEU A 30 10.00 -9.80 20.56
CA LEU A 30 10.83 -9.31 21.67
C LEU A 30 11.94 -10.29 22.04
N GLU A 31 11.70 -11.60 21.97
CA GLU A 31 12.74 -12.61 22.18
C GLU A 31 13.81 -12.55 21.10
N ILE A 32 13.42 -12.49 19.83
CA ILE A 32 14.33 -12.35 18.70
C ILE A 32 15.18 -11.09 18.83
N LEU A 33 14.56 -9.94 19.13
CA LEU A 33 15.25 -8.65 19.18
C LEU A 33 16.21 -8.52 20.37
N LYS A 34 15.97 -9.27 21.47
CA LYS A 34 16.94 -9.37 22.57
C LYS A 34 18.19 -10.13 22.17
N GLY A 35 18.07 -11.14 21.29
CA GLY A 35 19.20 -11.91 20.78
C GLY A 35 19.89 -11.26 19.59
N ASP A 36 19.15 -10.55 18.75
CA ASP A 36 19.64 -9.89 17.54
C ASP A 36 18.83 -8.61 17.24
N SER A 37 19.39 -7.45 17.59
CA SER A 37 18.78 -6.15 17.30
C SER A 37 18.73 -5.84 15.80
N SER A 38 19.54 -6.49 14.97
CA SER A 38 19.53 -6.29 13.52
C SER A 38 18.36 -7.00 12.81
N ALA A 39 17.69 -7.93 13.50
CA ALA A 39 16.55 -8.68 12.96
C ALA A 39 15.43 -7.76 12.45
N ILE A 40 15.22 -6.58 13.07
CA ILE A 40 14.23 -5.59 12.60
C ILE A 40 14.59 -5.01 11.23
N ILE A 41 15.88 -4.80 10.96
CA ILE A 41 16.37 -4.25 9.69
C ILE A 41 16.22 -5.30 8.58
N HIS A 42 16.56 -6.55 8.87
CA HIS A 42 16.34 -7.67 7.97
C HIS A 42 14.85 -7.86 7.65
N ALA A 43 13.99 -7.80 8.67
CA ALA A 43 12.54 -7.88 8.49
C ALA A 43 12.01 -6.74 7.62
N ALA A 44 12.51 -5.51 7.81
CA ALA A 44 12.16 -4.35 7.00
C ALA A 44 12.60 -4.53 5.53
N ALA A 45 13.83 -4.98 5.29
CA ALA A 45 14.33 -5.26 3.94
C ALA A 45 13.49 -6.33 3.23
N LYS A 46 13.07 -7.37 3.95
CA LYS A 46 12.16 -8.40 3.42
C LYS A 46 10.76 -7.86 3.13
N ALA A 47 10.24 -6.99 3.99
CA ALA A 47 8.95 -6.32 3.76
C ALA A 47 8.99 -5.43 2.51
N GLU A 48 10.07 -4.67 2.30
CA GLU A 48 10.28 -3.84 1.11
C GLU A 48 10.38 -4.67 -0.17
N GLN A 49 11.10 -5.80 -0.13
CA GLN A 49 11.17 -6.75 -1.24
C GLN A 49 9.79 -7.28 -1.62
N ALA A 50 8.99 -7.70 -0.63
CA ALA A 50 7.64 -8.18 -0.85
C ALA A 50 6.71 -7.09 -1.40
N PHE A 51 6.80 -5.87 -0.87
CA PHE A 51 6.06 -4.72 -1.35
C PHE A 51 6.38 -4.40 -2.81
N SER A 52 7.67 -4.32 -3.14
CA SER A 52 8.14 -4.05 -4.50
C SER A 52 7.69 -5.12 -5.48
N TYR A 53 7.73 -6.39 -5.07
CA TYR A 53 7.20 -7.50 -5.85
C TYR A 53 5.71 -7.33 -6.11
N LEU A 54 4.89 -7.08 -5.09
CA LEU A 54 3.44 -6.91 -5.24
C LEU A 54 3.07 -5.70 -6.11
N LYS A 55 3.79 -4.58 -5.97
CA LYS A 55 3.59 -3.39 -6.81
C LYS A 55 3.83 -3.67 -8.29
N ALA A 56 4.75 -4.57 -8.63
CA ALA A 56 5.00 -4.94 -10.02
C ALA A 56 3.77 -5.58 -10.71
N PHE A 57 2.85 -6.17 -9.95
CA PHE A 57 1.61 -6.77 -10.49
C PHE A 57 0.42 -5.80 -10.51
N GLY A 58 0.42 -4.74 -9.68
CA GLY A 58 -0.70 -3.80 -9.57
C GLY A 58 -0.87 -2.85 -10.76
N CYS A 59 0.20 -2.57 -11.51
CA CYS A 59 0.18 -1.59 -12.61
C CYS A 59 -0.30 -2.16 -13.97
N SER A 60 -0.45 -3.48 -14.10
CA SER A 60 -0.83 -4.11 -15.39
C SER A 60 -2.30 -3.87 -15.80
N ALA A 61 -3.17 -3.42 -14.88
CA ALA A 61 -4.61 -3.26 -15.13
C ALA A 61 -5.14 -1.81 -14.98
N ALA A 62 -4.28 -0.82 -14.73
CA ALA A 62 -4.70 0.56 -14.42
C ALA A 62 -4.56 1.55 -15.59
N SER A 63 -4.34 1.08 -16.82
CA SER A 63 -4.11 1.95 -17.99
C SER A 63 -5.36 2.62 -18.59
N GLU A 64 -6.56 2.49 -18.01
CA GLU A 64 -7.79 3.03 -18.64
C GLU A 64 -8.63 3.97 -17.78
N ARG A 65 -8.10 4.55 -16.69
CA ARG A 65 -8.91 5.43 -15.84
C ARG A 65 -8.28 6.78 -15.52
N SER A 66 -8.00 7.58 -16.54
CA SER A 66 -8.03 9.05 -16.43
C SER A 66 -7.97 9.75 -17.80
N GLU A 67 -8.92 9.47 -18.69
CA GLU A 67 -9.36 10.49 -19.65
C GLU A 67 -10.70 11.03 -19.15
N LEU A 68 -10.63 12.10 -18.35
CA LEU A 68 -11.80 12.94 -18.11
C LEU A 68 -12.13 13.64 -19.43
N PRO A 69 -13.38 13.59 -19.93
CA PRO A 69 -13.75 14.41 -21.06
C PRO A 69 -13.60 15.87 -20.63
N SER A 70 -12.74 16.62 -21.31
CA SER A 70 -12.72 18.06 -21.21
C SER A 70 -14.12 18.57 -21.59
N GLU A 71 -14.82 19.16 -20.62
CA GLU A 71 -16.06 19.89 -20.89
C GLU A 71 -15.77 21.11 -21.77
N ASP A 72 -15.77 20.91 -23.09
CA ASP A 72 -16.07 21.97 -24.03
C ASP A 72 -17.58 21.95 -24.28
N THR A 73 -18.31 22.74 -23.50
CA THR A 73 -19.68 23.13 -23.86
C THR A 73 -19.63 24.42 -24.67
N PRO A 74 -19.73 24.38 -26.02
CA PRO A 74 -20.05 25.59 -26.75
C PRO A 74 -21.56 25.86 -26.56
N ALA A 75 -21.84 26.99 -25.94
CA ALA A 75 -23.18 27.50 -25.66
C ALA A 75 -24.11 27.38 -26.87
N LEU A 76 -25.27 26.73 -26.66
CA LEU A 76 -26.38 26.67 -27.60
C LEU A 76 -26.72 28.10 -28.08
N LYS A 77 -26.50 28.37 -29.38
CA LYS A 77 -26.95 29.60 -30.04
C LYS A 77 -28.46 29.70 -29.87
N ARG A 78 -28.95 30.77 -29.23
CA ARG A 78 -30.37 31.12 -29.19
C ARG A 78 -30.86 31.34 -30.62
N ALA A 79 -31.88 30.57 -30.99
CA ALA A 79 -32.59 30.70 -32.26
C ALA A 79 -33.21 32.10 -32.40
N ALA A 80 -33.14 32.63 -33.61
CA ALA A 80 -33.93 33.76 -34.09
C ALA A 80 -35.25 33.27 -34.68
#